data_AF-A0A0A9X5D0-F1
#
_entry.id   AF-A0A0A9X5D0-F1
#
_cell.length_a   1.000
_cell.length_b   1.000
_cell.length_c   1.000
_cell.angle_alpha   90.00
_cell.angle_beta   90.00
_cell.angle_gamma   90.00
#
_symmetry.space_group_name_H-M   'P 1'
#
loop_
_entity.id
_entity.type
_entity.pdbx_description
1 polymer ?
#
loop_
_entity_poly.entity_id
_entity_poly.type
_entity_poly.pdbx_seq_one_letter_code
_entity_poly.pdbx_strand_id
1 'polypeptide(L)'
;VRLLRAKTKGSAKQFLIDHCELAEEEAPYEFIKNEMLLWFRKENPQHAAAKLYSIKRHANETLRQFADRVRTLAQSAVQEEGEELDPDERSAWVNKKTLNAFIKGAGKELSSLLTSNRPDTIRDALSRAEELEDVMVKEGELEAQWDLAVISGERRCYVCGDSSHFAARCPKRDTPDPRRDRPDSTDKPTRTEGNVNAPRPRFPCMFCASWAHFPVNCPHNPQRTIFCDYCGTREHL
;
A
#
# COMPACT_ATOMS: atom_id res chain seq x y z
N VAL A 1 17.99 -28.93 -45.33
CA VAL A 1 18.09 -29.18 -43.87
C VAL A 1 19.48 -28.92 -43.26
N ARG A 2 20.61 -29.35 -43.87
CA ARG A 2 21.97 -29.13 -43.30
C ARG A 2 22.28 -27.66 -42.98
N LEU A 3 21.87 -26.72 -43.84
CA LEU A 3 22.04 -25.29 -43.63
C LEU A 3 21.21 -24.77 -42.43
N LEU A 4 19.97 -25.27 -42.25
CA LEU A 4 19.11 -24.93 -41.12
C LEU A 4 19.76 -25.36 -39.80
N ARG A 5 20.25 -26.61 -39.70
CA ARG A 5 20.96 -27.11 -38.50
C ARG A 5 22.22 -26.31 -38.15
N ALA A 6 22.89 -25.73 -39.16
CA ALA A 6 24.06 -24.88 -38.97
C ALA A 6 23.69 -23.46 -38.48
N LYS A 7 22.47 -22.99 -38.79
CA LYS A 7 22.00 -21.65 -38.46
C LYS A 7 21.16 -21.60 -37.18
N THR A 8 20.50 -22.67 -36.78
CA THR A 8 19.72 -22.74 -35.54
C THR A 8 20.60 -22.99 -34.32
N LYS A 9 20.17 -22.45 -33.16
CA LYS A 9 20.85 -22.59 -31.86
C LYS A 9 19.80 -22.91 -30.77
N GLY A 10 20.26 -23.47 -29.65
CA GLY A 10 19.40 -23.77 -28.49
C GLY A 10 18.28 -24.76 -28.82
N SER A 11 17.08 -24.49 -28.30
CA SER A 11 15.87 -25.30 -28.48
C SER A 11 15.50 -25.52 -29.95
N ALA A 12 15.74 -24.55 -30.82
CA ALA A 12 15.49 -24.68 -32.25
C ALA A 12 16.43 -25.67 -32.94
N LYS A 13 17.64 -25.86 -32.41
CA LYS A 13 18.56 -26.89 -32.89
C LYS A 13 18.17 -28.27 -32.34
N GLN A 14 17.78 -28.33 -31.06
CA GLN A 14 17.31 -29.56 -30.43
C GLN A 14 16.09 -30.13 -31.16
N PHE A 15 15.11 -29.29 -31.51
CA PHE A 15 13.96 -29.68 -32.32
C PHE A 15 14.34 -30.39 -33.63
N LEU A 16 15.31 -29.85 -34.38
CA LEU A 16 15.78 -30.44 -35.65
C LEU A 16 16.59 -31.73 -35.48
N ILE A 17 17.05 -32.03 -34.28
CA ILE A 17 17.72 -33.28 -33.92
C ILE A 17 16.67 -34.31 -33.56
N ASP A 18 15.71 -33.94 -32.70
CA ASP A 18 14.66 -34.81 -32.19
C ASP A 18 13.65 -35.21 -33.28
N HIS A 19 13.41 -34.35 -34.27
CA HIS A 19 12.49 -34.60 -35.39
C HIS A 19 13.28 -34.75 -36.70
N CYS A 20 14.20 -35.72 -36.72
CA CYS A 20 15.05 -35.94 -37.88
C CYS A 20 14.29 -36.52 -39.08
N GLU A 21 13.19 -37.22 -38.85
CA GLU A 21 12.30 -37.76 -39.90
C GLU A 21 11.70 -36.68 -40.81
N LEU A 22 11.50 -35.45 -40.31
CA LEU A 22 10.97 -34.33 -41.11
C LEU A 22 11.90 -33.91 -42.26
N ALA A 23 13.14 -34.41 -42.26
CA ALA A 23 14.10 -34.18 -43.33
C ALA A 23 13.90 -35.08 -44.55
N GLU A 24 13.10 -36.13 -44.44
CA GLU A 24 12.83 -37.14 -45.48
C GLU A 24 11.60 -36.81 -46.35
N GLU A 25 10.83 -35.78 -45.97
CA GLU A 25 9.66 -35.29 -46.67
C GLU A 25 9.97 -34.69 -48.06
N GLU A 26 8.97 -34.65 -48.94
CA GLU A 26 9.11 -34.20 -50.34
C GLU A 26 9.52 -32.71 -50.45
N ALA A 27 9.11 -31.90 -49.46
CA ALA A 27 9.49 -30.49 -49.31
C ALA A 27 10.00 -30.21 -47.88
N PRO A 28 11.22 -30.66 -47.51
CA PRO A 28 11.69 -30.68 -46.13
C PRO A 28 11.74 -29.30 -45.50
N TYR A 29 12.01 -28.26 -46.29
CA TYR A 29 12.11 -26.90 -45.78
C TYR A 29 10.77 -26.34 -45.32
N GLU A 30 9.72 -26.43 -46.15
CA GLU A 30 8.40 -25.89 -45.80
C GLU A 30 7.75 -26.71 -44.69
N PHE A 31 7.94 -28.03 -44.68
CA PHE A 31 7.41 -28.90 -43.63
C PHE A 31 8.06 -28.59 -42.27
N ILE A 32 9.40 -28.56 -42.21
CA ILE A 32 10.14 -28.19 -40.99
C ILE A 32 9.79 -26.79 -40.53
N LYS A 33 9.63 -25.82 -41.46
CA LYS A 33 9.23 -24.46 -41.12
C LYS A 33 7.85 -24.41 -40.49
N ASN A 34 6.86 -25.09 -41.07
CA ASN A 34 5.50 -25.14 -40.53
C ASN A 34 5.46 -25.85 -39.17
N GLU A 35 6.16 -26.97 -39.03
CA GLU A 35 6.26 -27.70 -37.76
C GLU A 35 7.01 -26.89 -36.69
N MET A 36 8.12 -26.22 -37.04
CA MET A 36 8.78 -25.30 -36.11
C MET A 36 7.86 -24.14 -35.71
N LEU A 37 7.07 -23.59 -36.64
CA LEU A 37 6.11 -22.54 -36.32
C LEU A 37 4.99 -23.04 -35.40
N LEU A 38 4.54 -24.28 -35.55
CA LEU A 38 3.56 -24.91 -34.66
C LEU A 38 4.15 -25.21 -33.28
N TRP A 39 5.36 -25.78 -33.25
CA TRP A 39 6.08 -26.15 -32.03
C TRP A 39 6.42 -24.93 -31.18
N PHE A 40 6.90 -23.85 -31.80
CA PHE A 40 7.20 -22.61 -31.09
C PHE A 40 6.00 -21.68 -30.91
N ARG A 41 4.88 -21.90 -31.61
CA ARG A 41 3.62 -21.20 -31.30
C ARG A 41 3.07 -21.64 -29.96
N LYS A 42 3.20 -22.91 -29.61
CA LYS A 42 2.86 -23.40 -28.29
C LYS A 42 3.93 -22.88 -27.32
N GLU A 43 3.53 -21.95 -26.46
CA GLU A 43 4.42 -21.45 -25.43
C GLU A 43 4.86 -22.62 -24.55
N ASN A 44 6.17 -22.86 -24.48
CA ASN A 44 6.71 -24.02 -23.76
C ASN A 44 6.21 -23.98 -22.30
N PRO A 45 5.56 -25.03 -21.79
CA PRO A 45 4.94 -25.07 -20.47
C PRO A 45 5.92 -24.72 -19.34
N GLN A 46 7.15 -25.21 -19.39
CA GLN A 46 8.21 -24.89 -18.42
C GLN A 46 8.60 -23.40 -18.47
N HIS A 47 8.67 -22.84 -19.67
CA HIS A 47 8.95 -21.42 -19.85
C HIS A 47 7.77 -20.54 -19.41
N ALA A 48 6.53 -21.00 -19.63
CA ALA A 48 5.33 -20.34 -19.11
C ALA A 48 5.32 -20.35 -17.57
N ALA A 49 5.68 -21.47 -16.94
CA ALA A 49 5.81 -21.58 -15.49
C ALA A 49 6.87 -20.63 -14.93
N ALA A 50 8.05 -20.56 -15.56
CA ALA A 50 9.10 -19.63 -15.18
C ALA A 50 8.66 -18.16 -15.33
N LYS A 51 8.01 -17.81 -16.45
CA LYS A 51 7.43 -16.48 -16.67
C LYS A 51 6.38 -16.11 -15.64
N LEU A 52 5.52 -17.05 -15.26
CA LEU A 52 4.45 -16.86 -14.28
C LEU A 52 5.01 -16.45 -12.91
N TYR A 53 6.18 -16.96 -12.52
CA TYR A 53 6.81 -16.61 -11.25
C TYR A 53 7.31 -15.16 -11.21
N SER A 54 7.83 -14.65 -12.33
CA SER A 54 8.40 -13.30 -12.44
C SER A 54 7.45 -12.27 -13.05
N ILE A 55 6.17 -12.62 -13.25
CA ILE A 55 5.23 -11.77 -13.99
C ILE A 55 4.92 -10.50 -13.21
N LYS A 56 4.85 -9.37 -13.93
CA LYS A 56 4.50 -8.06 -13.38
C LYS A 56 3.50 -7.37 -14.31
N ARG A 57 2.63 -6.56 -13.72
CA ARG A 57 1.74 -5.66 -14.44
C ARG A 57 2.56 -4.61 -15.20
N HIS A 58 2.20 -4.37 -16.46
CA HIS A 58 2.80 -3.28 -17.24
C HIS A 58 2.11 -1.94 -16.92
N ALA A 59 2.80 -0.82 -17.08
CA ALA A 59 2.27 0.49 -16.70
C ALA A 59 1.03 0.92 -17.52
N ASN A 60 0.88 0.40 -18.73
CA ASN A 60 -0.21 0.70 -19.67
C ASN A 60 -1.30 -0.39 -19.72
N GLU A 61 -1.25 -1.36 -18.79
CA GLU A 61 -2.16 -2.50 -18.76
C GLU A 61 -3.15 -2.36 -17.60
N THR A 62 -4.43 -2.62 -17.85
CA THR A 62 -5.45 -2.61 -16.79
C THR A 62 -5.33 -3.85 -15.90
N LEU A 63 -5.86 -3.78 -14.66
CA LEU A 63 -5.88 -4.94 -13.75
C LEU A 63 -6.55 -6.17 -14.38
N ARG A 64 -7.62 -5.96 -15.15
CA ARG A 64 -8.34 -7.04 -15.86
C ARG A 64 -7.50 -7.66 -16.97
N GLN A 65 -6.87 -6.85 -17.82
CA GLN A 65 -5.97 -7.33 -18.87
C GLN A 65 -4.80 -8.11 -18.29
N PHE A 66 -4.24 -7.61 -17.17
CA PHE A 66 -3.19 -8.28 -16.45
C PHE A 66 -3.64 -9.66 -15.92
N ALA A 67 -4.81 -9.74 -15.28
CA ALA A 67 -5.36 -11.01 -14.80
C ALA A 67 -5.63 -12.00 -15.93
N ASP A 68 -6.15 -11.55 -17.07
CA ASP A 68 -6.36 -12.40 -18.24
C ASP A 68 -5.03 -12.96 -18.78
N ARG A 69 -4.01 -12.12 -18.90
CA ARG A 69 -2.66 -12.53 -19.34
C ARG A 69 -2.04 -13.55 -18.37
N VAL A 70 -2.15 -13.31 -17.06
CA VAL A 70 -1.68 -14.24 -16.02
C VAL A 70 -2.42 -15.58 -16.12
N ARG A 71 -3.74 -15.56 -16.36
CA ARG A 71 -4.57 -16.77 -16.49
C ARG A 71 -4.16 -17.59 -17.71
N THR A 72 -3.96 -16.98 -18.86
CA THR A 72 -3.50 -17.68 -20.08
C THR A 72 -2.14 -18.33 -19.84
N LEU A 73 -1.19 -17.61 -19.21
CA LEU A 73 0.12 -18.18 -18.87
C LEU A 73 0.01 -19.32 -17.85
N ALA A 74 -0.89 -19.22 -16.87
CA ALA A 74 -1.14 -20.29 -15.91
C ALA A 74 -1.74 -21.53 -16.58
N GLN A 75 -2.64 -21.38 -17.56
CA GLN A 75 -3.17 -22.49 -18.35
C GLN A 75 -2.07 -23.21 -19.12
N SER A 76 -1.17 -22.47 -19.79
CA SER A 76 -0.02 -23.05 -20.48
C SER A 76 0.95 -23.75 -19.52
N ALA A 77 1.20 -23.18 -18.33
CA ALA A 77 2.08 -23.79 -17.33
C ALA A 77 1.51 -25.12 -16.77
N VAL A 78 0.18 -25.22 -16.62
CA VAL A 78 -0.51 -26.41 -16.09
C VAL A 78 -0.70 -27.51 -17.15
N GLN A 79 -0.38 -27.26 -18.42
CA GLN A 79 -0.49 -28.30 -19.46
C GLN A 79 0.42 -29.50 -19.18
N GLU A 80 1.67 -29.27 -18.78
CA GLU A 80 2.66 -30.31 -18.47
C GLU A 80 2.61 -30.72 -16.99
N GLU A 81 2.60 -29.75 -16.06
CA GLU A 81 2.65 -30.09 -14.63
C GLU A 81 1.36 -30.74 -14.12
N GLY A 82 0.27 -30.68 -14.89
CA GLY A 82 -1.07 -31.15 -14.50
C GLY A 82 -1.65 -32.19 -15.44
N GLU A 83 -0.80 -32.89 -16.19
CA GLU A 83 -1.22 -33.92 -17.15
C GLU A 83 -1.98 -35.07 -16.48
N GLU A 84 -1.62 -35.41 -15.24
CA GLU A 84 -2.21 -36.51 -14.46
C GLU A 84 -3.45 -36.11 -13.63
N LEU A 85 -3.79 -34.82 -13.57
CA LEU A 85 -4.88 -34.30 -12.74
C LEU A 85 -6.23 -34.35 -13.47
N ASP A 86 -7.31 -34.53 -12.71
CA ASP A 86 -8.68 -34.46 -13.23
C ASP A 86 -9.00 -33.05 -13.78
N PRO A 87 -9.86 -32.89 -14.81
CA PRO A 87 -10.14 -31.56 -15.41
C PRO A 87 -10.62 -30.50 -14.41
N ASP A 88 -11.35 -30.91 -13.37
CA ASP A 88 -11.82 -30.01 -12.31
C ASP A 88 -10.66 -29.57 -11.40
N GLU A 89 -9.80 -30.51 -11.03
CA GLU A 89 -8.59 -30.26 -10.24
C GLU A 89 -7.59 -29.38 -10.99
N ARG A 90 -7.43 -29.62 -12.30
CA ARG A 90 -6.61 -28.79 -13.20
C ARG A 90 -7.13 -27.35 -13.21
N SER A 91 -8.44 -27.17 -13.36
CA SER A 91 -9.07 -25.85 -13.38
C SER A 91 -8.90 -25.12 -12.04
N ALA A 92 -9.09 -25.81 -10.92
CA ALA A 92 -8.84 -25.26 -9.59
C ALA A 92 -7.36 -24.87 -9.40
N TRP A 93 -6.45 -25.67 -9.93
CA TRP A 93 -5.03 -25.40 -9.82
C TRP A 93 -4.57 -24.22 -10.68
N VAL A 94 -5.09 -24.10 -11.91
CA VAL A 94 -4.91 -22.90 -12.75
C VAL A 94 -5.38 -21.67 -11.99
N ASN A 95 -6.56 -21.70 -11.38
CA ASN A 95 -7.10 -20.57 -10.61
C ASN A 95 -6.19 -20.20 -9.42
N LYS A 96 -5.68 -21.20 -8.69
CA LYS A 96 -4.75 -21.00 -7.58
C LYS A 96 -3.43 -20.39 -8.03
N LYS A 97 -2.84 -20.87 -9.13
CA LYS A 97 -1.61 -20.31 -9.72
C LYS A 97 -1.84 -18.88 -10.22
N THR A 98 -2.95 -18.64 -10.89
CA THR A 98 -3.36 -17.33 -11.40
C THR A 98 -3.47 -16.32 -10.25
N LEU A 99 -4.18 -16.67 -9.18
CA LEU A 99 -4.34 -15.82 -8.00
C LEU A 99 -2.99 -15.45 -7.37
N ASN A 100 -2.11 -16.44 -7.16
CA ASN A 100 -0.80 -16.20 -6.58
C ASN A 100 0.09 -15.29 -7.43
N ALA A 101 0.11 -15.52 -8.74
CA ALA A 101 0.89 -14.72 -9.67
C ALA A 101 0.31 -13.30 -9.79
N PHE A 102 -1.01 -13.16 -9.80
CA PHE A 102 -1.69 -11.87 -9.80
C PHE A 102 -1.34 -11.04 -8.56
N ILE A 103 -1.50 -11.61 -7.35
CA ILE A 103 -1.19 -10.90 -6.09
C ILE A 103 0.26 -10.42 -6.08
N LYS A 104 1.21 -11.25 -6.51
CA LYS A 104 2.63 -10.88 -6.56
C LYS A 104 2.96 -9.84 -7.63
N GLY A 105 2.28 -9.91 -8.78
CA GLY A 105 2.60 -9.09 -9.95
C GLY A 105 1.78 -7.80 -10.09
N ALA A 106 0.74 -7.59 -9.28
CA ALA A 106 -0.18 -6.44 -9.38
C ALA A 106 0.47 -5.06 -9.16
N GLY A 107 1.64 -5.02 -8.51
CA GLY A 107 2.36 -3.79 -8.16
C GLY A 107 2.71 -3.78 -6.67
N LYS A 108 3.72 -3.02 -6.25
CA LYS A 108 4.24 -3.08 -4.87
C LYS A 108 3.17 -2.77 -3.81
N GLU A 109 2.45 -1.67 -3.99
CA GLU A 109 1.42 -1.21 -3.05
C GLU A 109 0.23 -2.17 -3.01
N LEU A 110 -0.35 -2.48 -4.18
CA LEU A 110 -1.46 -3.43 -4.31
C LEU A 110 -1.08 -4.83 -3.81
N SER A 111 0.12 -5.31 -4.13
CA SER A 111 0.61 -6.63 -3.69
C SER A 111 0.72 -6.72 -2.18
N SER A 112 1.23 -5.66 -1.52
CA SER A 112 1.32 -5.60 -0.07
C SER A 112 -0.07 -5.70 0.57
N LEU A 113 -1.02 -4.88 0.10
CA LEU A 113 -2.39 -4.84 0.63
C LEU A 113 -3.16 -6.15 0.40
N LEU A 114 -3.08 -6.70 -0.81
CA LEU A 114 -3.70 -7.98 -1.16
C LEU A 114 -3.03 -9.17 -0.45
N THR A 115 -1.77 -9.04 -0.02
CA THR A 115 -1.11 -10.07 0.79
C THR A 115 -1.58 -10.01 2.25
N SER A 116 -1.76 -8.81 2.80
CA SER A 116 -2.28 -8.61 4.17
C SER A 116 -3.72 -9.10 4.30
N ASN A 117 -4.59 -8.80 3.33
CA ASN A 117 -5.97 -9.28 3.28
C ASN A 117 -6.17 -10.22 2.09
N ARG A 118 -5.69 -11.46 2.25
CA ARG A 118 -5.59 -12.41 1.14
C ARG A 118 -6.98 -12.81 0.59
N PRO A 119 -7.26 -12.54 -0.69
CA PRO A 119 -8.51 -12.96 -1.33
C PRO A 119 -8.49 -14.46 -1.67
N ASP A 120 -9.67 -15.07 -1.68
CA ASP A 120 -9.83 -16.51 -1.96
C ASP A 120 -9.94 -16.82 -3.46
N THR A 121 -10.38 -15.85 -4.26
CA THR A 121 -10.61 -16.01 -5.70
C THR A 121 -10.00 -14.88 -6.50
N ILE A 122 -9.68 -15.14 -7.78
CA ILE A 122 -9.16 -14.11 -8.69
C ILE A 122 -10.15 -12.96 -8.89
N ARG A 123 -11.46 -13.25 -8.86
CA ARG A 123 -12.51 -12.24 -9.01
C ARG A 123 -12.56 -11.30 -7.80
N ASP A 124 -12.48 -11.86 -6.60
CA ASP A 124 -12.42 -11.10 -5.35
C ASP A 124 -11.12 -10.28 -5.28
N ALA A 125 -9.99 -10.87 -5.70
CA ALA A 125 -8.72 -10.15 -5.82
C ALA A 125 -8.79 -8.96 -6.79
N LEU A 126 -9.47 -9.13 -7.93
CA LEU A 126 -9.69 -8.06 -8.90
C LEU A 126 -10.57 -6.94 -8.34
N SER A 127 -11.73 -7.26 -7.75
CA SER A 127 -12.62 -6.25 -7.15
C SER A 127 -11.88 -5.41 -6.13
N ARG A 128 -11.16 -6.07 -5.21
CA ARG A 128 -10.37 -5.37 -4.19
C ARG A 128 -9.25 -4.54 -4.78
N ALA A 129 -8.55 -5.06 -5.78
CA ALA A 129 -7.46 -4.32 -6.43
C ALA A 129 -7.98 -3.05 -7.12
N GLU A 130 -9.15 -3.12 -7.77
CA GLU A 130 -9.81 -1.98 -8.41
C GLU A 130 -10.27 -0.95 -7.36
N GLU A 131 -10.90 -1.40 -6.28
CA GLU A 131 -11.32 -0.53 -5.17
C GLU A 131 -10.13 0.18 -4.52
N LEU A 132 -9.02 -0.52 -4.31
CA LEU A 132 -7.79 0.06 -3.77
C LEU A 132 -7.15 1.06 -4.73
N GLU A 133 -7.13 0.77 -6.03
CA GLU A 133 -6.61 1.69 -7.04
C GLU A 133 -7.44 2.99 -7.07
N ASP A 134 -8.78 2.88 -6.99
CA ASP A 134 -9.68 4.02 -6.91
C ASP A 134 -9.46 4.86 -5.63
N VAL A 135 -9.23 4.22 -4.49
CA VAL A 135 -8.92 4.93 -3.22
C VAL A 135 -7.59 5.65 -3.33
N MET A 136 -6.56 5.00 -3.86
CA MET A 136 -5.23 5.61 -4.02
C MET A 136 -5.26 6.82 -4.96
N VAL A 137 -6.03 6.76 -6.04
CA VAL A 137 -6.24 7.91 -6.94
C VAL A 137 -6.91 9.06 -6.20
N LYS A 138 -7.97 8.78 -5.44
CA LYS A 138 -8.67 9.80 -4.64
C LYS A 138 -7.81 10.37 -3.53
N GLU A 139 -7.00 9.56 -2.86
CA GLU A 139 -6.06 10.03 -1.83
C GLU A 139 -5.01 10.97 -2.45
N GLY A 140 -4.48 10.63 -3.63
CA GLY A 140 -3.56 11.52 -4.35
C GLY A 140 -4.21 12.82 -4.81
N GLU A 141 -5.46 12.78 -5.29
CA GLU A 141 -6.24 13.99 -5.63
C GLU A 141 -6.54 14.85 -4.41
N LEU A 142 -6.91 14.22 -3.29
CA LEU A 142 -7.14 14.91 -2.03
C LEU A 142 -5.85 15.53 -1.51
N GLU A 143 -4.75 14.79 -1.45
CA GLU A 143 -3.44 15.31 -1.04
C GLU A 143 -3.03 16.50 -1.91
N ALA A 144 -3.18 16.41 -3.23
CA ALA A 144 -2.98 17.54 -4.14
C ALA A 144 -3.92 18.71 -3.84
N GLN A 145 -5.18 18.45 -3.50
CA GLN A 145 -6.15 19.47 -3.09
C GLN A 145 -5.76 20.14 -1.77
N TRP A 146 -5.28 19.38 -0.79
CA TRP A 146 -4.79 19.88 0.50
C TRP A 146 -3.51 20.70 0.30
N ASP A 147 -2.59 20.27 -0.56
CA ASP A 147 -1.40 21.03 -0.95
C ASP A 147 -1.78 22.35 -1.64
N LEU A 148 -2.74 22.30 -2.57
CA LEU A 148 -3.29 23.49 -3.21
C LEU A 148 -4.03 24.40 -2.21
N ALA A 149 -4.70 23.87 -1.19
CA ALA A 149 -5.36 24.66 -0.15
C ALA A 149 -4.35 25.27 0.84
N VAL A 150 -3.22 24.62 1.11
CA VAL A 150 -2.12 25.17 1.91
C VAL A 150 -1.43 26.32 1.15
N ILE A 151 -1.30 26.20 -0.18
CA ILE A 151 -0.67 27.21 -1.05
C ILE A 151 -1.66 28.34 -1.43
N SER A 152 -2.94 28.02 -1.66
CA SER A 152 -4.01 28.95 -2.08
C SER A 152 -4.87 29.44 -0.93
N GLY A 153 -4.53 29.05 0.30
CA GLY A 153 -4.93 29.81 1.48
C GLY A 153 -4.31 31.19 1.33
N GLU A 154 -5.07 32.12 0.73
CA GLU A 154 -4.87 33.56 0.87
C GLU A 154 -4.87 33.82 2.38
N ARG A 155 -3.70 33.65 3.01
CA ARG A 155 -3.47 33.85 4.43
C ARG A 155 -3.55 35.35 4.66
N ARG A 156 -4.78 35.81 4.72
CA ARG A 156 -5.15 37.15 5.10
C ARG A 156 -5.13 37.21 6.61
N CYS A 157 -4.61 38.30 7.12
CA CYS A 157 -4.73 38.66 8.52
C CYS A 157 -6.21 38.61 8.92
N TYR A 158 -6.57 37.76 9.88
CA TYR A 158 -7.95 37.67 10.36
C TYR A 158 -8.45 38.95 11.06
N VAL A 159 -7.56 39.89 11.38
CA VAL A 159 -7.90 41.18 12.00
C VAL A 159 -8.28 42.22 10.95
N CYS A 160 -7.58 42.29 9.81
CA CYS A 160 -7.78 43.37 8.83
C CYS A 160 -8.01 42.91 7.38
N GLY A 161 -7.89 41.62 7.10
CA GLY A 161 -8.05 41.07 5.75
C GLY A 161 -6.85 41.24 4.83
N ASP A 162 -5.73 41.82 5.26
CA ASP A 162 -4.55 41.99 4.38
C ASP A 162 -3.71 40.72 4.31
N SER A 163 -3.19 40.36 3.13
CA SER A 163 -2.31 39.19 2.92
C SER A 163 -0.83 39.44 3.22
N SER A 164 -0.44 40.68 3.56
CA SER A 164 0.96 41.09 3.74
C SER A 164 1.57 40.70 5.09
N HIS A 165 0.75 40.24 6.05
CA HIS A 165 1.20 39.94 7.41
C HIS A 165 0.27 38.95 8.12
N PHE A 166 0.78 38.33 9.18
CA PHE A 166 -0.01 37.47 10.07
C PHE A 166 -0.76 38.29 11.12
N ALA A 167 -1.91 37.79 11.60
CA ALA A 167 -2.72 38.45 12.64
C ALA A 167 -1.92 38.85 13.90
N ALA A 168 -0.88 38.09 14.24
CA ALA A 168 0.03 38.38 15.35
C ALA A 168 0.86 39.67 15.17
N ARG A 169 1.08 40.12 13.93
CA ARG A 169 1.85 41.32 13.57
C ARG A 169 0.99 42.33 12.80
N CYS A 170 -0.32 42.34 13.06
CA CYS A 170 -1.22 43.26 12.39
C CYS A 170 -0.98 44.70 12.89
N PRO A 171 -0.70 45.65 11.99
CA PRO A 171 -0.51 47.05 12.37
C PRO A 171 -1.82 47.72 12.82
N LYS A 172 -2.98 47.12 12.54
CA LYS A 172 -4.30 47.57 12.99
C LYS A 172 -4.76 46.88 14.29
N ARG A 173 -3.86 46.17 14.98
CA ARG A 173 -4.16 45.49 16.25
C ARG A 173 -4.15 46.49 17.40
N ASP A 174 -5.07 47.45 17.36
CA ASP A 174 -5.24 48.47 18.41
C ASP A 174 -6.39 48.17 19.37
N THR A 175 -7.05 47.02 19.23
CA THR A 175 -7.93 46.52 20.28
C THR A 175 -7.11 45.65 21.24
N PRO A 176 -7.11 45.96 22.54
CA PRO A 176 -6.67 44.98 23.51
C PRO A 176 -7.62 43.80 23.37
N ASP A 177 -7.09 42.70 22.82
CA ASP A 177 -7.65 41.37 23.03
C ASP A 177 -8.11 41.30 24.49
N PRO A 178 -9.32 40.84 24.83
CA PRO A 178 -9.63 40.46 26.18
C PRO A 178 -8.70 39.29 26.51
N ARG A 179 -7.46 39.63 26.90
CA ARG A 179 -6.64 38.83 27.77
C ARG A 179 -7.61 38.45 28.86
N ARG A 180 -8.03 37.18 28.88
CA ARG A 180 -8.56 36.58 30.09
C ARG A 180 -7.64 37.05 31.18
N ASP A 181 -8.18 37.82 32.12
CA ASP A 181 -7.45 38.37 33.25
C ASP A 181 -6.65 37.22 33.84
N ARG A 182 -5.36 37.21 33.54
CA ARG A 182 -4.39 36.41 34.25
C ARG A 182 -3.90 37.40 35.29
N PRO A 183 -4.30 37.26 36.57
CA PRO A 183 -3.87 38.18 37.59
C PRO A 183 -2.34 38.17 37.60
N ASP A 184 -1.77 39.37 37.62
CA ASP A 184 -0.36 39.62 37.83
C ASP A 184 0.05 38.93 39.14
N SER A 185 0.84 37.87 39.03
CA SER A 185 1.28 37.07 40.17
C SER A 185 2.51 37.73 40.77
N THR A 186 2.27 38.85 41.45
CA THR A 186 3.12 39.34 42.54
C THR A 186 2.43 39.03 43.86
N ASP A 187 2.10 37.74 44.06
CA ASP A 187 1.94 37.20 45.40
C ASP A 187 2.08 35.68 45.32
N LYS A 188 3.11 35.19 45.99
CA LYS A 188 3.43 33.78 46.16
C LYS A 188 2.71 33.32 47.42
N PRO A 189 1.63 32.50 47.37
CA PRO A 189 1.14 31.88 48.58
C PRO A 189 1.90 30.59 48.79
N THR A 190 2.69 30.61 49.84
CA THR A 190 3.24 29.45 50.53
C THR A 190 2.17 28.35 50.62
N ARG A 191 2.55 27.18 50.11
CA ARG A 191 1.77 25.96 50.06
C ARG A 191 1.33 25.58 51.48
N THR A 192 0.10 25.92 51.83
CA THR A 192 -0.52 25.53 53.10
C THR A 192 -1.63 24.54 52.80
N GLU A 193 -1.56 23.41 53.48
CA GLU A 193 -2.43 22.26 53.32
C GLU A 193 -3.88 22.60 53.70
N GLY A 194 -4.84 22.04 52.95
CA GLY A 194 -6.23 21.92 53.39
C GLY A 194 -7.15 23.11 53.10
N ASN A 195 -7.43 23.41 51.82
CA ASN A 195 -8.63 24.19 51.48
C ASN A 195 -9.82 23.25 51.24
N VAL A 196 -10.76 23.24 52.18
CA VAL A 196 -11.92 22.35 52.24
C VAL A 196 -13.04 22.69 51.22
N ASN A 197 -12.85 23.72 50.38
CA ASN A 197 -13.85 24.21 49.42
C ASN A 197 -13.33 24.26 47.96
N ALA A 198 -12.48 23.32 47.54
CA ALA A 198 -12.14 23.19 46.14
C ALA A 198 -13.36 22.70 45.32
N PRO A 199 -13.65 23.28 44.13
CA PRO A 199 -14.75 22.82 43.29
C PRO A 199 -14.54 21.36 42.89
N ARG A 200 -15.60 20.56 42.96
CA ARG A 200 -15.56 19.14 42.57
C ARG A 200 -15.30 19.02 41.07
N PRO A 201 -14.43 18.07 40.63
CA PRO A 201 -14.19 17.83 39.22
C PRO A 201 -15.46 17.34 38.52
N ARG A 202 -15.62 17.72 37.24
CA ARG A 202 -16.73 17.27 36.39
C ARG A 202 -16.73 15.76 36.09
N PHE A 203 -15.56 15.13 36.19
CA PHE A 203 -15.35 13.70 35.94
C PHE A 203 -14.54 13.10 37.10
N PRO A 204 -14.72 11.80 37.41
CA PRO A 204 -13.92 11.14 38.42
C PRO A 204 -12.45 11.12 38.01
N CYS A 205 -11.55 11.16 38.99
CA CYS A 205 -10.13 11.05 38.77
C CYS A 205 -9.81 9.77 37.97
N MET A 206 -9.10 9.88 36.84
CA MET A 206 -8.80 8.73 35.99
C MET A 206 -7.84 7.71 36.63
N PHE A 207 -7.11 8.10 37.68
CA PHE A 207 -6.12 7.24 38.34
C PHE A 207 -6.68 6.45 39.54
N CYS A 208 -7.70 6.97 40.22
CA CYS A 208 -8.24 6.32 41.43
C CYS A 208 -9.78 6.38 41.52
N ALA A 209 -10.46 6.78 40.44
CA ALA A 209 -11.91 6.92 40.33
C ALA A 209 -12.60 7.84 41.37
N SER A 210 -11.85 8.66 42.11
CA SER A 210 -12.40 9.55 43.15
C SER A 210 -12.93 10.86 42.57
N TRP A 211 -14.06 11.34 43.10
CA TRP A 211 -14.65 12.66 42.80
C TRP A 211 -14.14 13.77 43.72
N ALA A 212 -13.21 13.47 44.64
CA ALA A 212 -12.75 14.44 45.63
C ALA A 212 -11.64 15.38 45.12
N HIS A 213 -10.95 15.01 44.03
CA HIS A 213 -9.78 15.73 43.54
C HIS A 213 -9.64 15.63 42.02
N PHE A 214 -8.97 16.61 41.42
CA PHE A 214 -8.58 16.56 40.00
C PHE A 214 -7.42 15.56 39.79
N PRO A 215 -7.32 14.90 38.61
CA PRO A 215 -6.28 13.91 38.32
C PRO A 215 -4.84 14.37 38.63
N VAL A 216 -4.54 15.65 38.42
CA VAL A 216 -3.23 16.27 38.74
C VAL A 216 -2.86 16.15 40.23
N ASN A 217 -3.86 16.21 41.11
CA ASN A 217 -3.71 16.14 42.55
C ASN A 217 -3.85 14.72 43.12
N CYS A 218 -4.04 13.70 42.26
CA CYS A 218 -4.21 12.33 42.72
C CYS A 218 -2.92 11.81 43.35
N PRO A 219 -2.97 11.21 44.55
CA PRO A 219 -1.79 10.57 45.16
C PRO A 219 -1.25 9.41 44.30
N HIS A 220 -2.09 8.79 43.47
CA HIS A 220 -1.73 7.72 42.54
C HIS A 220 -1.37 8.22 41.13
N ASN A 221 -1.27 9.53 40.90
CA ASN A 221 -0.90 10.05 39.59
C ASN A 221 0.57 9.69 39.27
N PRO A 222 0.86 8.92 38.19
CA PRO A 222 2.22 8.54 37.80
C PRO A 222 3.08 9.73 37.38
N GLN A 223 2.50 10.88 37.03
CA GLN A 223 3.24 12.12 36.75
C GLN A 223 3.79 12.76 38.03
N ARG A 224 3.32 12.36 39.23
CA ARG A 224 3.90 12.84 40.49
C ARG A 224 5.31 12.31 40.75
N THR A 225 5.73 11.25 40.06
CA THR A 225 7.06 10.64 40.18
C THR A 225 8.00 11.02 39.04
N ILE A 226 7.56 11.85 38.08
CA ILE A 226 8.40 12.30 36.97
C ILE A 226 9.09 13.59 37.42
N PHE A 227 10.41 13.49 37.62
CA PHE A 227 11.27 14.64 37.87
C PHE A 227 11.80 15.17 36.54
N CYS A 228 12.01 16.47 36.43
CA CYS A 228 12.79 17.01 35.31
C CYS A 228 14.25 16.60 35.51
N ASP A 229 14.81 15.78 34.61
CA ASP A 229 16.19 15.28 34.68
C ASP A 229 17.25 16.41 34.64
N TYR A 230 16.87 17.62 34.22
CA TYR A 230 17.80 18.75 34.08
C TYR A 230 17.88 19.65 35.32
N CYS A 231 16.80 19.82 36.08
CA CYS A 231 16.76 20.73 37.23
C CYS A 231 16.22 20.12 38.53
N GLY A 232 15.73 18.87 38.50
CA GLY A 232 15.22 18.15 39.68
C GLY A 232 13.93 18.71 40.27
N THR A 233 13.33 19.76 39.70
CA THR A 233 12.05 20.33 40.14
C THR A 233 10.85 19.75 39.38
N ARG A 234 9.68 19.81 40.01
CA ARG A 234 8.49 18.98 39.71
C ARG A 234 7.46 19.63 38.78
N GLU A 235 7.62 20.91 38.41
CA GLU A 235 6.48 21.75 37.96
C GLU A 235 6.64 22.41 36.58
N HIS A 236 7.46 21.89 35.67
CA HIS A 236 7.73 22.53 34.37
C HIS A 236 7.48 21.68 33.10
N LEU A 237 6.73 20.57 33.20
CA LEU A 237 6.32 19.79 32.03
C LEU A 237 4.98 20.29 31.46
#